data_AF-A0A357BKC4-F1
#
_entry.id   AF-A0A357BKC4-F1
#
_cell.length_a   1.000
_cell.length_b   1.000
_cell.length_c   1.000
_cell.angle_alpha   90.00
_cell.angle_beta   90.00
_cell.angle_gamma   90.00
#
_symmetry.space_group_name_H-M   'P 1'
#
loop_
_entity.id
_entity.type
_entity.pdbx_description
1 polymer ?
#
loop_
_entity_poly.entity_id
_entity_poly.type
_entity_poly.pdbx_seq_one_letter_code
_entity_poly.pdbx_strand_id
1 'polypeptide(L)'
;MKKIIVCIFVCSCFLLGISLFNPSVFAQEDIQSLKRQVEILNKKVAELEAEKSRKSLAPPNNLQGFEENSWDPFAEMDRLQEQMNQMFQDPFGAQLHRDQSMIQHHEFQEPDFNLEETDVGYLIKFNTAGLDRKKIDIQINENSLTLSGESSRETEESNPQAVMRSRSFGKFLKTIPLPVDADIQKLKTEQKGEVLEITIPKKKINS
;
A
#
# COMPACT_ATOMS: atom_id res chain seq x y z
N MET A 1 -64.64 -8.92 -23.43
CA MET A 1 -65.44 -7.68 -23.22
C MET A 1 -66.51 -7.97 -22.19
N LYS A 2 -66.40 -7.37 -21.00
CA LYS A 2 -67.50 -6.99 -20.07
C LYS A 2 -66.91 -6.47 -18.75
N LYS A 3 -65.95 -5.54 -18.86
CA LYS A 3 -65.65 -4.57 -17.79
C LYS A 3 -66.74 -3.49 -17.81
N ILE A 4 -68.01 -3.85 -17.55
CA ILE A 4 -69.14 -2.89 -17.52
C ILE A 4 -70.16 -3.22 -16.40
N ILE A 5 -69.96 -4.28 -15.59
CA ILE A 5 -70.99 -4.71 -14.60
C ILE A 5 -70.65 -4.32 -13.14
N VAL A 6 -69.52 -3.67 -12.87
CA VAL A 6 -69.16 -3.30 -11.47
C VAL A 6 -69.64 -1.89 -11.08
N CYS A 7 -70.10 -1.07 -12.04
CA CYS A 7 -70.50 0.32 -11.75
C CYS A 7 -71.96 0.52 -11.29
N ILE A 8 -72.78 -0.53 -11.12
CA ILE A 8 -74.22 -0.35 -10.82
C ILE A 8 -74.60 -0.70 -9.36
N PHE A 9 -73.78 -1.42 -8.60
CA PHE A 9 -74.12 -1.80 -7.22
C PHE A 9 -73.56 -0.87 -6.12
N VAL A 10 -73.04 0.31 -6.47
CA VAL A 10 -72.68 1.36 -5.48
C VAL A 10 -73.86 2.32 -5.23
N CYS A 11 -75.01 2.12 -5.88
CA CYS A 11 -76.17 3.00 -5.78
C CYS A 11 -77.41 2.24 -5.28
N SER A 12 -77.47 1.92 -3.98
CA SER A 12 -78.77 1.69 -3.30
C SER A 12 -78.71 1.64 -1.77
N CYS A 13 -77.61 1.20 -1.14
CA CYS A 13 -77.65 0.91 0.30
C CYS A 13 -77.21 2.08 1.21
N PHE A 14 -77.48 3.33 0.82
CA PHE A 14 -77.25 4.51 1.67
C PHE A 14 -78.42 4.82 2.62
N LEU A 15 -79.37 3.90 2.86
CA LEU A 15 -80.62 4.25 3.53
C LEU A 15 -81.05 3.49 4.79
N LEU A 16 -80.37 2.45 5.28
CA LEU A 16 -80.78 1.85 6.56
C LEU A 16 -79.57 1.40 7.38
N GLY A 17 -79.23 2.22 8.38
CA GLY A 17 -78.06 2.01 9.24
C GLY A 17 -78.18 0.81 10.17
N ILE A 18 -77.06 0.09 10.34
CA ILE A 18 -76.74 -0.70 11.52
C ILE A 18 -75.25 -0.52 11.79
N SER A 19 -74.95 0.04 12.97
CA SER A 19 -73.65 -0.04 13.63
C SER A 19 -73.35 -1.50 13.97
N LEU A 20 -72.12 -1.98 13.69
CA LEU A 20 -71.30 -2.85 14.54
C LEU A 20 -70.16 -3.46 13.70
N PHE A 21 -69.00 -2.82 13.70
CA PHE A 21 -67.73 -3.56 13.67
C PHE A 21 -66.63 -2.69 14.29
N ASN A 22 -66.35 -2.96 15.56
CA ASN A 22 -65.34 -2.26 16.34
C ASN A 22 -63.99 -2.98 16.12
N PRO A 23 -62.97 -2.34 15.52
CA PRO A 23 -61.75 -3.02 15.06
C PRO A 23 -60.71 -3.31 16.17
N SER A 24 -61.07 -3.15 17.45
CA SER A 24 -60.11 -3.13 18.56
C SER A 24 -59.59 -4.50 19.04
N VAL A 25 -60.07 -5.63 18.52
CA VAL A 25 -59.71 -6.95 19.06
C VAL A 25 -58.43 -7.53 18.42
N PHE A 26 -58.10 -7.18 17.18
CA PHE A 26 -56.93 -7.77 16.47
C PHE A 26 -55.60 -7.07 16.80
N ALA A 27 -55.62 -5.80 17.22
CA ALA A 27 -54.41 -5.04 17.54
C ALA A 27 -53.84 -5.35 18.94
N GLN A 28 -54.55 -6.11 19.77
CA GLN A 28 -54.24 -6.26 21.19
C GLN A 28 -53.32 -7.45 21.50
N GLU A 29 -53.31 -8.49 20.67
CA GLU A 29 -52.37 -9.62 20.79
C GLU A 29 -50.94 -9.21 20.42
N ASP A 30 -50.77 -8.42 19.36
CA ASP A 30 -49.46 -7.99 18.89
C ASP A 30 -48.75 -7.07 19.90
N ILE A 31 -49.49 -6.16 20.54
CA ILE A 31 -48.94 -5.24 21.55
C ILE A 31 -48.47 -5.99 22.79
N GLN A 32 -49.17 -7.06 23.21
CA GLN A 32 -48.76 -7.87 24.36
C GLN A 32 -47.53 -8.72 24.06
N SER A 33 -47.44 -9.25 22.83
CA SER A 33 -46.24 -9.95 22.34
C SER A 33 -45.01 -9.04 22.32
N LEU A 34 -45.16 -7.82 21.78
CA LEU A 34 -44.08 -6.83 21.72
C LEU A 34 -43.64 -6.37 23.11
N LYS A 35 -44.56 -6.15 24.05
CA LYS A 35 -44.22 -5.79 25.43
C LYS A 35 -43.40 -6.87 26.13
N ARG A 36 -43.75 -8.16 25.95
CA ARG A 36 -42.95 -9.28 26.48
C ARG A 36 -41.56 -9.33 25.87
N GLN A 37 -41.42 -9.06 24.56
CA GLN A 37 -40.11 -9.07 23.90
C GLN A 37 -39.21 -7.94 24.43
N VAL A 38 -39.76 -6.74 24.61
CA VAL A 38 -39.02 -5.60 25.18
C VAL A 38 -38.60 -5.88 26.63
N GLU A 39 -39.45 -6.51 27.43
CA GLU A 39 -39.13 -6.86 28.82
C GLU A 39 -38.01 -7.92 28.90
N ILE A 40 -38.04 -8.92 28.02
CA ILE A 40 -36.96 -9.92 27.92
C ILE A 40 -35.65 -9.29 27.47
N LEU A 41 -35.69 -8.34 26.53
CA LEU A 41 -34.53 -7.59 26.06
C LEU A 41 -33.91 -6.75 27.18
N ASN A 42 -34.72 -6.00 27.93
CA ASN A 42 -34.23 -5.18 29.04
C ASN A 42 -33.60 -6.04 30.15
N LYS A 43 -34.16 -7.22 30.43
CA LYS A 43 -33.57 -8.16 31.38
C LYS A 43 -32.21 -8.69 30.92
N LYS A 44 -32.07 -9.02 29.63
CA LYS A 44 -30.79 -9.46 29.05
C LYS A 44 -29.74 -8.35 29.04
N VAL A 45 -30.14 -7.11 28.80
CA VAL A 45 -29.23 -5.95 28.87
C VAL A 45 -28.71 -5.77 30.30
N ALA A 46 -29.58 -5.86 31.31
CA ALA A 46 -29.16 -5.77 32.71
C ALA A 46 -28.22 -6.92 33.12
N GLU A 47 -28.46 -8.14 32.64
CA GLU A 47 -27.58 -9.30 32.84
C GLU A 47 -26.21 -9.10 32.17
N LEU A 48 -26.17 -8.53 30.96
CA LEU A 48 -24.93 -8.23 30.23
C LEU A 48 -24.12 -7.10 30.89
N GLU A 49 -24.78 -6.09 31.45
CA GLU A 49 -24.13 -5.01 32.20
C GLU A 49 -23.53 -5.54 33.53
N ALA A 50 -24.22 -6.46 34.21
CA ALA A 50 -23.71 -7.13 35.40
C ALA A 50 -22.55 -8.10 35.09
N GLU A 51 -22.57 -8.77 33.93
CA GLU A 51 -21.46 -9.59 33.42
C GLU A 51 -20.22 -8.74 33.15
N LYS A 52 -20.39 -7.58 32.50
CA LYS A 52 -19.33 -6.64 32.14
C LYS A 52 -18.66 -6.02 33.38
N SER A 53 -19.43 -5.76 34.44
CA SER A 53 -18.92 -5.22 35.70
C SER A 53 -18.15 -6.26 36.53
N ARG A 54 -18.46 -7.57 36.40
CA ARG A 54 -17.70 -8.66 37.05
C ARG A 54 -16.35 -8.94 36.39
N LYS A 55 -16.21 -8.66 35.09
CA LYS A 55 -14.99 -8.98 34.31
C LYS A 55 -13.87 -7.93 34.44
N SER A 56 -14.15 -6.76 35.04
CA SER A 56 -13.18 -5.66 35.17
C SER A 56 -12.31 -5.69 36.44
N LEU A 57 -12.44 -6.70 37.30
CA LEU A 57 -11.70 -6.78 38.57
C LEU A 57 -10.79 -8.03 38.64
N ALA A 58 -9.75 -8.08 37.80
CA ALA A 58 -8.62 -9.00 37.97
C ALA A 58 -7.30 -8.28 37.66
N PRO A 59 -6.27 -8.39 38.52
CA PRO A 59 -4.97 -7.75 38.26
C PRO A 59 -4.26 -8.45 37.09
N PRO A 60 -3.39 -7.76 36.34
CA PRO A 60 -2.70 -8.37 35.22
C PRO A 60 -1.63 -9.31 35.76
N ASN A 61 -1.79 -10.61 35.50
CA ASN A 61 -0.66 -11.52 35.46
C ASN A 61 -0.54 -12.01 34.02
N ASN A 62 0.63 -11.71 33.45
CA ASN A 62 1.05 -12.13 32.11
C ASN A 62 0.73 -13.60 31.86
N LEU A 63 -0.03 -13.88 30.80
CA LEU A 63 0.45 -14.49 29.56
C LEU A 63 -0.77 -14.83 28.67
N GLN A 64 -0.64 -14.49 27.39
CA GLN A 64 -1.29 -15.09 26.23
C GLN A 64 -2.79 -14.84 25.99
N GLY A 65 -3.04 -14.06 24.93
CA GLY A 65 -3.90 -14.56 23.85
C GLY A 65 -5.11 -13.71 23.49
N PHE A 66 -4.94 -12.94 22.41
CA PHE A 66 -5.96 -12.56 21.42
C PHE A 66 -7.11 -11.64 21.88
N GLU A 67 -6.88 -10.33 21.83
CA GLU A 67 -7.95 -9.39 21.44
C GLU A 67 -7.89 -9.14 19.92
N GLU A 68 -9.08 -9.10 19.35
CA GLU A 68 -9.43 -9.31 17.96
C GLU A 68 -9.36 -8.00 17.15
N ASN A 69 -8.41 -7.94 16.22
CA ASN A 69 -8.46 -7.29 14.91
C ASN A 69 -9.07 -5.87 14.82
N SER A 70 -8.33 -4.86 15.27
CA SER A 70 -8.30 -3.58 14.56
C SER A 70 -7.05 -3.54 13.71
N TRP A 71 -7.18 -3.94 12.44
CA TRP A 71 -6.19 -3.56 11.44
C TRP A 71 -6.44 -2.08 11.15
N ASP A 72 -5.64 -1.21 11.78
CA ASP A 72 -5.59 0.21 11.45
C ASP A 72 -4.49 0.44 10.42
N PRO A 73 -4.84 0.79 9.17
CA PRO A 73 -3.87 0.97 8.09
C PRO A 73 -2.87 2.08 8.38
N PHE A 74 -3.22 3.09 9.17
CA PHE A 74 -2.29 4.18 9.51
C PHE A 74 -1.33 3.77 10.61
N ALA A 75 -1.81 3.08 11.64
CA ALA A 75 -0.95 2.53 12.69
C ALA A 75 0.02 1.47 12.15
N GLU A 76 -0.37 0.72 11.12
CA GLU A 76 0.52 -0.24 10.45
C GLU A 76 1.59 0.47 9.62
N MET A 77 1.24 1.57 8.95
CA MET A 77 2.21 2.41 8.24
C MET A 77 3.20 3.09 9.21
N ASP A 78 2.72 3.56 10.36
CA ASP A 78 3.58 4.13 11.41
C ASP A 78 4.54 3.08 11.97
N ARG A 79 4.06 1.86 12.23
CA ARG A 79 4.90 0.73 12.67
C ARG A 79 5.94 0.33 11.63
N LEU A 80 5.56 0.27 10.36
CA LEU A 80 6.49 0.00 9.26
C LEU A 80 7.53 1.12 9.13
N GLN A 81 7.12 2.37 9.26
CA GLN A 81 8.01 3.52 9.22
C GLN A 81 9.00 3.50 10.38
N GLU A 82 8.55 3.13 11.58
CA GLU A 82 9.41 2.99 12.76
C GLU A 82 10.40 1.83 12.62
N GLN A 83 9.96 0.69 12.08
CA GLN A 83 10.83 -0.45 11.77
C GLN A 83 11.88 -0.11 10.71
N MET A 84 11.49 0.62 9.65
CA MET A 84 12.43 1.10 8.63
C MET A 84 13.44 2.10 9.19
N ASN A 85 12.99 3.04 10.02
CA ASN A 85 13.86 4.01 10.69
C ASN A 85 14.88 3.32 11.61
N GLN A 86 14.48 2.27 12.33
CA GLN A 86 15.39 1.48 13.16
C GLN A 86 16.40 0.67 12.32
N MET A 87 15.97 0.09 11.20
CA MET A 87 16.89 -0.58 10.26
C MET A 87 17.89 0.38 9.62
N PHE A 88 17.49 1.63 9.35
CA PHE A 88 18.36 2.66 8.77
C PHE A 88 19.37 3.24 9.77
N GLN A 89 19.07 3.15 11.07
CA GLN A 89 19.94 3.64 12.15
C GLN A 89 20.98 2.59 12.60
N ASP A 90 20.84 1.33 12.17
CA ASP A 90 21.85 0.30 12.42
C ASP A 90 22.94 0.33 11.33
N PRO A 91 24.18 0.74 11.65
CA PRO A 91 25.29 0.74 10.69
C PRO A 91 25.65 -0.66 10.19
N PHE A 92 25.21 -1.73 10.86
CA PHE A 92 25.33 -3.12 10.38
C PHE A 92 24.16 -3.54 9.47
N GLY A 93 22.97 -2.95 9.66
CA GLY A 93 21.77 -3.20 8.86
C GLY A 93 21.83 -2.61 7.45
N ALA A 94 22.50 -1.45 7.27
CA ALA A 94 22.73 -0.84 5.96
C ALA A 94 23.59 -1.71 5.03
N GLN A 95 24.46 -2.58 5.58
CA GLN A 95 25.31 -3.47 4.80
C GLN A 95 24.57 -4.76 4.37
N LEU A 96 23.58 -5.21 5.14
CA LEU A 96 22.73 -6.37 4.82
C LEU A 96 21.58 -6.02 3.85
N HIS A 97 21.13 -4.76 3.81
CA HIS A 97 20.16 -4.27 2.81
C HIS A 97 20.72 -4.22 1.38
N ARG A 98 22.02 -4.39 1.19
CA ARG A 98 22.62 -4.55 -0.13
C ARG A 98 22.34 -5.93 -0.74
N ASP A 99 21.97 -6.93 0.07
CA ASP A 99 21.89 -8.33 -0.36
C ASP A 99 20.53 -9.01 -0.12
N GLN A 100 19.60 -8.37 0.60
CA GLN A 100 18.34 -9.04 0.99
C GLN A 100 17.08 -8.15 0.90
N SER A 101 16.77 -7.65 -0.30
CA SER A 101 15.42 -7.17 -0.61
C SER A 101 14.48 -8.36 -0.86
N MET A 102 13.84 -8.85 0.19
CA MET A 102 12.75 -9.85 0.15
C MET A 102 11.42 -9.26 -0.38
N ILE A 103 11.49 -8.28 -1.29
CA ILE A 103 10.36 -7.88 -2.14
C ILE A 103 10.59 -8.60 -3.45
N GLN A 104 9.67 -9.50 -3.82
CA GLN A 104 9.66 -10.23 -5.09
C GLN A 104 10.17 -9.34 -6.23
N HIS A 105 11.31 -9.74 -6.79
CA HIS A 105 11.96 -9.12 -7.95
C HIS A 105 11.01 -9.08 -9.17
N HIS A 106 10.13 -8.09 -9.24
CA HIS A 106 9.87 -7.48 -10.53
C HIS A 106 11.15 -6.73 -10.89
N GLU A 107 11.99 -7.33 -11.75
CA GLU A 107 13.14 -6.76 -12.47
C GLU A 107 13.46 -5.28 -12.18
N PHE A 108 13.84 -4.95 -10.94
CA PHE A 108 14.47 -3.67 -10.63
C PHE A 108 15.90 -3.82 -11.11
N GLN A 109 16.11 -3.62 -12.42
CA GLN A 109 17.42 -3.66 -13.02
C GLN A 109 18.13 -2.34 -12.66
N GLU A 110 18.82 -2.33 -11.53
CA GLU A 110 19.84 -1.32 -11.30
C GLU A 110 20.92 -1.48 -12.37
N PRO A 111 21.38 -0.39 -13.01
CA PRO A 111 22.48 -0.47 -13.94
C PRO A 111 23.73 -0.96 -13.22
N ASP A 112 24.34 -2.02 -13.77
CA ASP A 112 25.66 -2.46 -13.35
C ASP A 112 26.66 -1.33 -13.52
N PHE A 113 27.57 -1.17 -12.56
CA PHE A 113 28.61 -0.18 -12.65
C PHE A 113 29.95 -0.67 -12.14
N ASN A 114 31.01 -0.08 -12.67
CA ASN A 114 32.38 -0.24 -12.21
C ASN A 114 32.94 1.12 -11.80
N LEU A 115 33.67 1.17 -10.68
CA LEU A 115 34.41 2.35 -10.23
C LEU A 115 35.88 1.96 -10.12
N GLU A 116 36.72 2.65 -10.88
CA GLU A 116 38.16 2.49 -10.87
C GLU A 116 38.82 3.77 -10.38
N GLU A 117 39.65 3.66 -9.35
CA GLU A 117 40.52 4.75 -8.90
C GLU A 117 41.88 4.63 -9.59
N THR A 118 42.37 5.75 -10.09
CA THR A 118 43.69 5.89 -10.72
C THR A 118 44.49 6.97 -9.99
N ASP A 119 45.78 7.07 -10.30
CA ASP A 119 46.65 8.12 -9.75
C ASP A 119 46.16 9.54 -10.09
N VAL A 120 45.45 9.69 -11.22
CA VAL A 120 45.04 10.99 -11.76
C VAL A 120 43.57 11.33 -11.51
N GLY A 121 42.74 10.36 -11.10
CA GLY A 121 41.29 10.53 -11.06
C GLY A 121 40.50 9.24 -10.82
N TYR A 122 39.18 9.36 -10.92
CA TYR A 122 38.19 8.30 -10.81
C TYR A 122 37.52 8.08 -12.15
N LEU A 123 37.35 6.82 -12.54
CA LEU A 123 36.63 6.39 -13.74
C LEU A 123 35.45 5.53 -13.32
N ILE A 124 34.23 6.02 -13.58
CA ILE A 124 32.99 5.32 -13.29
C ILE A 124 32.35 4.91 -14.62
N LYS A 125 32.01 3.64 -14.77
CA LYS A 125 31.36 3.11 -15.98
C LYS A 125 30.03 2.51 -15.60
N PHE A 126 28.94 2.98 -16.21
CA PHE A 126 27.60 2.43 -16.03
C PHE A 126 27.17 1.69 -17.29
N ASN A 127 26.64 0.47 -17.10
CA ASN A 127 25.95 -0.24 -18.16
C ASN A 127 24.53 0.34 -18.31
N THR A 128 24.23 0.85 -19.49
CA THR A 128 22.94 1.47 -19.84
C THR A 128 22.09 0.61 -20.76
N ALA A 129 22.47 -0.66 -20.97
CA ALA A 129 21.67 -1.63 -21.72
C ALA A 129 20.30 -1.82 -21.05
N GLY A 130 19.22 -1.75 -21.84
CA GLY A 130 17.85 -1.87 -21.33
C GLY A 130 17.32 -0.63 -20.59
N LEU A 131 18.08 0.47 -20.54
CA LEU A 131 17.62 1.74 -19.97
C LEU A 131 17.04 2.66 -21.06
N ASP A 132 15.99 3.41 -20.72
CA ASP A 132 15.56 4.52 -21.57
C ASP A 132 16.53 5.69 -21.40
N ARG A 133 17.44 5.85 -22.36
CA ARG A 133 18.48 6.89 -22.35
C ARG A 133 17.95 8.29 -22.16
N LYS A 134 16.72 8.59 -22.60
CA LYS A 134 16.12 9.92 -22.44
C LYS A 134 15.65 10.17 -21.01
N LYS A 135 15.58 9.13 -20.20
CA LYS A 135 15.13 9.14 -18.81
C LYS A 135 16.25 8.82 -17.84
N ILE A 136 17.51 8.95 -18.25
CA ILE A 136 18.66 8.88 -17.34
C ILE A 136 19.00 10.30 -16.91
N ASP A 137 19.04 10.54 -15.61
CA ASP A 137 19.47 11.78 -14.99
C ASP A 137 20.70 11.55 -14.10
N ILE A 138 21.68 12.43 -14.22
CA ILE A 138 22.94 12.36 -13.48
C ILE A 138 23.07 13.64 -12.67
N GLN A 139 23.10 13.49 -11.35
CA GLN A 139 23.29 14.59 -10.41
C GLN A 139 24.62 14.40 -9.70
N ILE A 140 25.40 15.48 -9.58
CA ILE A 140 26.67 15.45 -8.86
C ILE A 140 26.66 16.53 -7.79
N ASN A 141 27.02 16.11 -6.58
CA ASN A 141 27.20 16.94 -5.40
C ASN A 141 28.65 16.82 -4.91
N GLU A 142 29.03 17.64 -3.94
CA GLU A 142 30.41 17.68 -3.40
C GLU A 142 30.93 16.32 -2.90
N ASN A 143 30.03 15.44 -2.45
CA ASN A 143 30.37 14.17 -1.81
C ASN A 143 29.80 12.96 -2.53
N SER A 144 29.03 13.13 -3.60
CA SER A 144 28.34 12.00 -4.23
C SER A 144 27.93 12.25 -5.68
N LEU A 145 27.93 11.18 -6.46
CA LEU A 145 27.32 11.09 -7.78
C LEU A 145 26.05 10.25 -7.68
N THR A 146 24.92 10.80 -8.10
CA THR A 146 23.63 10.12 -8.13
C THR A 146 23.18 9.92 -9.57
N LEU A 147 22.95 8.67 -9.96
CA LEU A 147 22.37 8.27 -11.22
C LEU A 147 20.93 7.82 -10.98
N SER A 148 19.97 8.38 -11.70
CA SER A 148 18.58 7.96 -11.63
C SER A 148 18.00 7.72 -13.01
N GLY A 149 16.95 6.91 -13.09
CA GLY A 149 16.21 6.78 -14.34
C GLY A 149 15.15 5.70 -14.36
N GLU A 150 14.64 5.44 -15.57
CA GLU A 150 13.62 4.43 -15.82
C GLU A 150 14.11 3.37 -16.82
N SER A 151 13.81 2.11 -16.54
CA SER A 151 13.99 0.97 -17.45
C SER A 151 12.63 0.48 -17.92
N SER A 152 12.53 0.09 -19.19
CA SER A 152 11.37 -0.62 -19.71
C SER A 152 11.82 -1.77 -20.60
N ARG A 153 11.32 -2.97 -20.32
CA ARG A 153 11.61 -4.16 -21.13
C ARG A 153 10.30 -4.80 -21.56
N GLU A 154 10.21 -5.12 -22.84
CA GLU A 154 9.09 -5.87 -23.42
C GLU A 154 9.63 -7.19 -23.93
N THR A 155 9.08 -8.30 -23.43
CA THR A 155 9.43 -9.66 -23.84
C THR A 155 8.20 -10.30 -24.45
N GLU A 156 8.33 -10.80 -25.67
CA GLU A 156 7.26 -11.52 -26.38
C GLU A 156 7.71 -12.95 -26.62
N GLU A 157 7.08 -13.90 -25.93
CA GLU A 157 7.28 -15.32 -26.13
C GLU A 157 6.09 -15.89 -26.89
N SER A 158 6.35 -16.43 -28.08
CA SER A 158 5.36 -17.10 -28.92
C SER A 158 5.58 -18.60 -28.85
N ASN A 159 4.70 -19.30 -28.15
CA ASN A 159 4.62 -20.77 -28.14
C ASN A 159 3.41 -21.17 -29.01
N PRO A 160 3.43 -22.28 -29.77
CA PRO A 160 2.28 -22.77 -30.57
C PRO A 160 0.93 -22.86 -29.84
N GLN A 161 0.89 -22.81 -28.50
CA GLN A 161 -0.32 -22.87 -27.69
C GLN A 161 -0.67 -21.55 -26.97
N ALA A 162 0.22 -20.56 -26.94
CA ALA A 162 -0.03 -19.26 -26.30
C ALA A 162 0.99 -18.18 -26.72
N VAL A 163 0.52 -16.93 -26.79
CA VAL A 163 1.37 -15.74 -26.88
C VAL A 163 1.41 -15.10 -25.50
N MET A 164 2.59 -15.03 -24.90
CA MET A 164 2.81 -14.31 -23.64
C MET A 164 3.63 -13.07 -23.93
N ARG A 165 3.04 -11.91 -23.63
CA ARG A 165 3.72 -10.60 -23.71
C ARG A 165 3.89 -10.07 -22.29
N SER A 166 5.13 -10.00 -21.83
CA SER A 166 5.48 -9.39 -20.56
C SER A 166 6.07 -8.01 -20.82
N ARG A 167 5.67 -7.02 -20.02
CA ARG A 167 6.29 -5.69 -20.02
C ARG A 167 6.65 -5.32 -18.59
N SER A 168 7.94 -5.23 -18.31
CA SER A 168 8.45 -4.76 -17.02
C SER A 168 8.87 -3.29 -17.14
N PHE A 169 8.56 -2.53 -16.09
CA PHE A 169 8.97 -1.15 -15.92
C PHE A 169 9.61 -1.01 -14.54
N GLY A 170 10.75 -0.35 -14.48
CA GLY A 170 11.47 -0.11 -13.24
C GLY A 170 11.97 1.32 -13.17
N LYS A 171 12.07 1.87 -11.96
CA LYS A 171 12.85 3.08 -11.70
C LYS A 171 14.07 2.68 -10.89
N PHE A 172 15.21 3.30 -11.16
CA PHE A 172 16.42 3.06 -10.39
C PHE A 172 16.98 4.39 -9.87
N LEU A 173 17.63 4.31 -8.71
CA LEU A 173 18.35 5.41 -8.09
C LEU A 173 19.63 4.84 -7.48
N LYS A 174 20.78 5.24 -7.99
CA LYS A 174 22.08 4.80 -7.52
C LYS A 174 22.91 5.99 -7.07
N THR A 175 23.35 5.98 -5.82
CA THR A 175 24.26 7.01 -5.30
C THR A 175 25.62 6.39 -4.99
N ILE A 176 26.67 6.98 -5.56
CA ILE A 176 28.06 6.61 -5.36
C ILE A 176 28.73 7.73 -4.56
N PRO A 177 29.28 7.46 -3.37
CA PRO A 177 30.05 8.45 -2.64
C PRO A 177 31.34 8.78 -3.41
N LEU A 178 31.66 10.06 -3.48
CA LEU A 178 32.89 10.56 -4.09
C LEU A 178 33.89 10.97 -3.01
N PRO A 179 35.17 10.63 -3.16
CA PRO A 179 36.23 11.12 -2.29
C PRO A 179 36.36 12.65 -2.31
N VAL A 180 36.88 13.22 -1.22
CA VAL A 180 37.00 14.68 -1.04
C VAL A 180 37.97 15.31 -2.05
N ASP A 181 38.94 14.55 -2.51
CA ASP A 181 39.91 14.92 -3.54
C ASP A 181 39.35 14.80 -4.96
N ALA A 182 38.10 14.40 -5.17
CA ALA A 182 37.48 14.43 -6.49
C ALA A 182 37.18 15.87 -6.96
N ASP A 183 37.70 16.27 -8.13
CA ASP A 183 37.46 17.58 -8.76
C ASP A 183 36.21 17.53 -9.65
N ILE A 184 35.04 17.66 -9.01
CA ILE A 184 33.73 17.64 -9.68
C ILE A 184 33.58 18.73 -10.76
N GLN A 185 34.34 19.83 -10.68
CA GLN A 185 34.26 20.91 -11.67
C GLN A 185 34.91 20.52 -13.01
N LYS A 186 35.79 19.51 -13.00
CA LYS A 186 36.47 19.00 -14.19
C LYS A 186 35.95 17.63 -14.64
N LEU A 187 34.76 17.26 -14.19
CA LEU A 187 34.00 16.09 -14.63
C LEU A 187 33.91 16.05 -16.17
N LYS A 188 34.09 14.86 -16.73
CA LYS A 188 33.78 14.57 -18.14
C LYS A 188 32.91 13.33 -18.23
N THR A 189 31.94 13.36 -19.14
CA THR A 189 31.06 12.22 -19.42
C THR A 189 31.18 11.85 -20.89
N GLU A 190 31.25 10.55 -21.19
CA GLU A 190 31.32 10.03 -22.55
C GLU A 190 30.42 8.80 -22.68
N GLN A 191 29.60 8.75 -23.74
CA GLN A 191 28.79 7.57 -24.04
C GLN A 191 29.47 6.73 -25.11
N LYS A 192 29.84 5.50 -24.78
CA LYS A 192 30.44 4.51 -25.68
C LYS A 192 29.51 3.31 -25.84
N GLY A 193 28.72 3.29 -26.92
CA GLY A 193 27.73 2.24 -27.14
C GLY A 193 26.72 2.22 -25.99
N GLU A 194 26.61 1.10 -25.29
CA GLU A 194 25.74 0.91 -24.12
C GLU A 194 26.42 1.25 -22.79
N VAL A 195 27.64 1.80 -22.79
CA VAL A 195 28.36 2.20 -21.57
C VAL A 195 28.40 3.72 -21.47
N LEU A 196 28.00 4.23 -20.31
CA LEU A 196 28.21 5.63 -19.91
C LEU A 196 29.47 5.69 -19.04
N GLU A 197 30.49 6.41 -19.51
CA GLU A 197 31.73 6.64 -18.78
C GLU A 197 31.74 8.04 -18.17
N ILE A 198 32.13 8.13 -16.89
CA ILE A 198 32.23 9.36 -16.12
C ILE A 198 33.64 9.42 -15.54
N THR A 199 34.41 10.43 -15.95
CA THR A 199 35.78 10.65 -15.51
C THR A 199 35.82 11.88 -14.60
N ILE A 200 36.34 11.71 -13.39
CA ILE A 200 36.47 12.77 -12.38
C ILE A 200 37.94 12.89 -11.98
N PRO A 201 38.67 13.92 -12.42
CA PRO A 201 40.06 14.12 -12.04
C PRO A 201 40.22 14.33 -10.52
N LYS A 202 41.40 14.05 -9.98
CA LYS A 202 41.74 14.47 -8.61
C LYS A 202 42.06 15.97 -8.57
N LYS A 203 41.70 16.62 -7.47
CA LYS A 203 42.05 18.00 -7.17
C LYS A 203 43.57 18.09 -7.10
N LYS A 204 44.14 19.06 -7.81
CA LYS A 204 45.56 19.38 -7.63
C LYS A 204 45.74 19.90 -6.22
N ILE A 205 46.58 19.23 -5.43
CA ILE A 205 47.06 19.79 -4.17
C ILE A 205 47.95 20.96 -4.58
N ASN A 206 47.41 22.18 -4.51
CA ASN A 206 48.23 23.37 -4.64
C ASN A 206 49.18 23.37 -3.43
N SER A 207 50.42 22.94 -3.65
CA SER A 207 51.53 23.09 -2.70
C SER A 207 52.09 24.50 -2.77
#